data_AF-A0A931M9M3-F1
#
_entry.id   AF-A0A931M9M3-F1
#
_cell.length_a   1.000
_cell.length_b   1.000
_cell.length_c   1.000
_cell.angle_alpha   90.00
_cell.angle_beta   90.00
_cell.angle_gamma   90.00
#
_symmetry.space_group_name_H-M   'P 1'
#
loop_
_entity.id
_entity.type
_entity.pdbx_description
1 polymer ?
#
loop_
_entity_poly.entity_id
_entity_poly.type
_entity_poly.pdbx_seq_one_letter_code
_entity_poly.pdbx_strand_id
1 'polypeptide(L)' 'MKAKSTDWIIFIGICFIWGSSFILMKRGMFDSAGNATLSAFHVAALRMLSDGV' A
#
# COMPACT_ATOMS: atom_id res chain seq x y z
N MET A 1 4.64 -21.04 -25.90
CA MET A 1 4.01 -19.70 -25.86
C MET A 1 2.99 -19.62 -24.70
N LYS A 2 3.45 -19.46 -23.44
CA LYS A 2 2.56 -19.36 -22.25
C LYS A 2 3.07 -18.36 -21.18
N ALA A 3 4.19 -17.67 -21.40
CA ALA A 3 4.78 -16.75 -20.41
C ALA A 3 3.99 -15.44 -20.23
N LYS A 4 3.47 -14.88 -21.33
CA LYS A 4 2.82 -13.55 -21.34
C LYS A 4 1.56 -13.43 -20.47
N SER A 5 0.88 -14.53 -20.17
CA SER A 5 -0.33 -14.52 -19.33
C SER A 5 0.00 -14.48 -17.85
N THR A 6 1.11 -15.10 -17.43
CA THR A 6 1.56 -15.10 -16.03
C THR A 6 2.06 -13.72 -15.62
N ASP A 7 2.76 -13.02 -16.51
CA ASP A 7 3.23 -11.64 -16.27
C ASP A 7 2.07 -10.68 -15.98
N TRP A 8 0.98 -10.81 -16.73
CA TRP A 8 -0.22 -9.99 -16.54
C TRP A 8 -0.94 -10.28 -15.21
N ILE A 9 -0.97 -11.54 -14.77
CA ILE A 9 -1.58 -11.92 -13.48
C ILE A 9 -0.75 -11.36 -12.32
N ILE A 10 0.58 -11.47 -12.40
CA ILE A 10 1.49 -10.90 -11.41
C ILE A 10 1.39 -9.37 -11.39
N PHE A 11 1.31 -8.74 -12.57
CA PHE A 11 1.15 -7.29 -12.70
C PHE A 11 -0.12 -6.80 -12.02
N ILE A 12 -1.26 -7.45 -12.28
CA ILE A 12 -2.53 -7.13 -11.63
C ILE A 12 -2.43 -7.33 -10.11
N GLY A 13 -1.84 -8.44 -9.66
CA GLY A 13 -1.62 -8.70 -8.24
C GLY A 13 -0.80 -7.61 -7.55
N ILE A 14 0.29 -7.17 -8.18
CA ILE A 14 1.12 -6.06 -7.69
C ILE A 14 0.35 -4.74 -7.66
N CYS A 15 -0.45 -4.43 -8.68
CA CYS A 15 -1.27 -3.22 -8.69
C CYS A 15 -2.25 -3.18 -7.50
N PHE A 16 -2.86 -4.32 -7.14
CA PHE A 16 -3.75 -4.39 -5.99
C PHE A 16 -3.02 -4.24 -4.66
N ILE A 17 -1.90 -4.94 -4.47
CA ILE A 17 -1.10 -4.87 -3.23
C ILE A 17 -0.55 -3.45 -3.04
N TRP A 18 -0.04 -2.85 -4.12
CA TRP A 18 0.56 -1.52 -4.06
C TRP A 18 -0.50 -0.43 -3.89
N GLY A 19 -1.60 -0.48 -4.66
CA GLY A 19 -2.69 0.49 -4.57
C GLY A 19 -3.45 0.45 -3.24
N SER A 20 -3.72 -0.75 -2.71
CA SER A 20 -4.38 -0.90 -1.41
C SER A 20 -3.51 -0.38 -0.25
N SER A 21 -2.18 -0.50 -0.33
CA SER A 21 -1.30 0.04 0.69
C SER A 21 -1.35 1.57 0.77
N PHE A 22 -1.41 2.26 -0.38
CA PHE A 22 -1.60 3.71 -0.42
C PHE A 22 -2.96 4.16 0.16
N ILE A 23 -4.03 3.38 -0.08
CA ILE A 23 -5.34 3.69 0.51
C ILE A 23 -5.30 3.59 2.04
N LEU A 24 -4.60 2.58 2.58
CA LEU A 24 -4.40 2.40 4.01
C LEU A 24 -3.58 3.54 4.59
N MET A 25 -2.55 3.99 3.87
CA MET A 25 -1.70 5.11 4.28
C MET A 25 -2.49 6.42 4.38
N LYS A 26 -3.37 6.69 3.42
CA LYS A 26 -4.27 7.85 3.47
C LYS A 26 -5.31 7.76 4.59
N ARG A 27 -5.80 6.55 4.90
CA ARG A 27 -6.69 6.31 6.05
C ARG A 27 -5.99 6.36 7.41
N GLY A 28 -4.70 6.01 7.47
CA GLY A 28 -3.90 6.12 8.69
C GLY A 28 -3.49 7.56 8.98
N MET A 29 -3.27 8.37 7.94
CA MET A 29 -2.96 9.79 8.11
C MET A 29 -4.18 10.65 8.42
N PHE A 30 -5.36 10.31 7.90
CA PHE A 30 -6.56 11.12 8.01
C PHE A 30 -7.74 10.30 8.55
N ASP A 31 -8.31 10.74 9.66
CA ASP A 31 -9.55 10.18 10.21
C ASP A 31 -10.78 10.59 9.37
N SER A 32 -11.94 9.96 9.62
CA SER A 32 -13.22 10.26 8.95
C SER A 32 -13.65 11.73 9.06
N ALA A 33 -13.15 12.44 10.09
CA ALA A 33 -13.36 13.87 10.31
C ALA A 33 -12.31 14.79 9.65
N GLY A 34 -11.34 14.24 8.90
CA GLY A 34 -10.28 15.00 8.21
C GLY A 34 -9.11 15.45 9.10
N ASN A 35 -9.09 15.02 10.37
CA ASN A 35 -8.03 15.34 11.30
C ASN A 35 -6.80 14.46 11.03
N ALA A 36 -5.62 15.08 11.07
CA ALA A 36 -4.35 14.38 10.89
C ALA A 36 -4.05 13.51 12.13
N THR A 37 -4.16 12.19 12.01
CA THR A 37 -3.95 11.24 13.12
C THR A 37 -2.50 10.80 13.21
N LEU A 38 -1.92 10.35 12.09
CA LEU A 38 -0.51 9.97 12.02
C LEU A 38 0.23 10.83 11.00
N SER A 39 1.42 11.31 11.37
CA SER A 39 2.34 11.95 10.43
C SER A 39 2.79 10.96 9.35
N ALA A 40 3.06 11.44 8.14
CA ALA A 40 3.50 10.63 7.00
C ALA A 40 4.69 9.73 7.36
N PHE A 41 5.57 10.24 8.20
CA PHE A 41 6.75 9.55 8.69
C PHE A 41 6.42 8.30 9.51
N HIS A 42 5.42 8.38 10.40
CA HIS A 42 5.01 7.23 11.20
C HIS A 42 4.36 6.14 10.34
N VAL A 43 3.58 6.53 9.34
CA VAL A 43 2.95 5.55 8.44
C VAL A 43 3.97 4.90 7.51
N ALA A 44 4.98 5.66 7.05
CA ALA A 44 6.11 5.12 6.30
C ALA A 44 6.96 4.16 7.15
N ALA A 45 7.25 4.51 8.41
CA ALA A 45 7.96 3.65 9.34
C ALA A 45 7.18 2.34 9.64
N LEU A 46 5.85 2.43 9.82
CA LEU A 46 5.00 1.26 10.00
C LEU A 46 4.99 0.35 8.78
N ARG A 47 5.03 0.93 7.57
CA ARG A 47 5.13 0.19 6.31
C ARG A 47 6.47 -0.52 6.18
N MET A 48 7.58 0.15 6.49
CA MET A 48 8.92 -0.46 6.52
C MET A 48 9.00 -1.59 7.55
N LEU A 49 8.42 -1.41 8.74
CA LEU A 49 8.31 -2.45 9.77
C LEU A 49 7.46 -3.64 9.31
N SER A 50 6.33 -3.39 8.63
CA SER A 50 5.43 -4.45 8.17
C SER A 50 6.01 -5.26 7.02
N ASP A 51 6.86 -4.65 6.18
CA ASP A 51 7.65 -5.33 5.16
C ASP A 51 8.80 -6.17 5.75
N GLY A 52 9.05 -6.07 7.06
CA GLY A 52 9.96 -6.96 7.80
C GLY A 52 11.45 -6.61 7.69
N VAL A 53 11.78 -5.32 7.49
CA VAL A 53 13.17 -4.82 7.57
C VAL A 53 13.53 -4.36 8.98
#